data_AF-A0A973GRZ4-F1
#
_entry.id   AF-A0A973GRZ4-F1
#
_cell.length_a   1.000
_cell.length_b   1.000
_cell.length_c   1.000
_cell.angle_alpha   90.00
_cell.angle_beta   90.00
_cell.angle_gamma   90.00
#
_symmetry.space_group_name_H-M   'P 1'
#
loop_
_entity.id
_entity.type
_entity.pdbx_description
1 polymer ?
#
loop_
_entity_poly.entity_id
_entity_poly.type
_entity_poly.pdbx_seq_one_letter_code
_entity_poly.pdbx_strand_id
1 'polypeptide(L)'
;DVHLDPEQALKAHRDLGGRAFVPIHWGTFDLGLHSWYEPIERLVKTAGAENVKIITPKMGEVVDGENYENTFWWRTSMQEGTI
;
A
#
# COMPACT_ATOMS: atom_id res chain seq x y z
N ASP A 1 4.26 -14.67 -15.06
CA ASP A 1 4.09 -13.72 -13.96
C ASP A 1 2.73 -13.99 -13.31
N VAL A 2 2.65 -14.00 -11.98
CA VAL A 2 1.43 -14.31 -11.21
C VAL A 2 1.11 -13.26 -10.13
N HIS A 3 1.85 -12.15 -10.07
CA HIS A 3 1.62 -11.05 -9.14
C HIS A 3 1.37 -9.75 -9.90
N LEU A 4 0.57 -8.86 -9.32
CA LEU A 4 0.43 -7.50 -9.82
C LEU A 4 1.51 -6.61 -9.21
N ASP A 5 2.11 -5.77 -10.05
CA ASP A 5 2.85 -4.60 -9.55
C ASP A 5 1.88 -3.54 -8.96
N PRO A 6 2.38 -2.54 -8.21
CA PRO A 6 1.53 -1.52 -7.59
C PRO A 6 0.61 -0.78 -8.56
N GLU A 7 1.12 -0.43 -9.74
CA GLU A 7 0.38 0.32 -10.75
C GLU A 7 -0.72 -0.54 -11.40
N GLN A 8 -0.45 -1.81 -11.65
CA GLN A 8 -1.42 -2.80 -12.11
C GLN A 8 -2.51 -3.05 -11.05
N ALA A 9 -2.15 -3.08 -9.76
CA ALA A 9 -3.12 -3.22 -8.68
C ALA A 9 -4.09 -2.02 -8.62
N LEU A 10 -3.58 -0.79 -8.80
CA LEU A 10 -4.44 0.41 -8.90
C LEU A 10 -5.31 0.39 -10.14
N LYS A 11 -4.79 -0.08 -11.27
CA LYS A 11 -5.59 -0.26 -12.48
C LYS A 11 -6.74 -1.23 -12.22
N ALA A 12 -6.46 -2.38 -11.63
CA ALA A 12 -7.48 -3.38 -11.30
C ALA A 12 -8.54 -2.81 -10.34
N HIS A 13 -8.13 -2.06 -9.32
CA HIS A 13 -9.05 -1.37 -8.42
C HIS A 13 -10.02 -0.42 -9.16
N ARG A 14 -9.52 0.35 -10.13
CA ARG A 14 -10.34 1.25 -10.96
C ARG A 14 -11.26 0.50 -11.91
N ASP A 15 -10.74 -0.52 -12.58
CA ASP A 15 -11.53 -1.34 -13.52
C ASP A 15 -12.74 -1.96 -12.81
N LEU A 16 -12.63 -2.23 -11.50
CA LEU A 16 -13.71 -2.75 -10.64
C LEU A 16 -14.59 -1.65 -10.01
N GLY A 17 -14.30 -0.37 -10.23
CA GLY A 17 -15.06 0.74 -9.65
C GLY A 17 -14.97 0.84 -8.12
N GLY A 18 -13.83 0.44 -7.53
CA GLY A 18 -13.64 0.45 -6.08
C GLY A 18 -13.69 1.86 -5.47
N ARG A 19 -14.25 1.96 -4.26
CA ARG A 19 -14.33 3.23 -3.50
C ARG A 19 -13.10 3.50 -2.63
N ALA A 20 -12.56 2.47 -2.01
CA ALA A 20 -11.38 2.54 -1.15
C ALA A 20 -10.49 1.32 -1.42
N PHE A 21 -9.18 1.53 -1.46
CA PHE A 21 -8.22 0.47 -1.69
C PHE A 21 -7.42 0.18 -0.42
N VAL A 22 -7.65 -1.00 0.15
CA VAL A 22 -6.77 -1.59 1.16
C VAL A 22 -5.82 -2.52 0.41
N PRO A 23 -4.53 -2.19 0.25
CA PRO A 23 -3.59 -3.12 -0.33
C PRO A 23 -3.51 -4.37 0.56
N ILE A 24 -2.97 -5.47 0.03
CA ILE A 24 -2.58 -6.68 0.76
C ILE A 24 -1.27 -7.22 0.18
N HIS A 25 -0.70 -8.25 0.79
CA HIS A 25 0.47 -8.95 0.25
C HIS A 25 1.78 -8.12 0.23
N TRP A 26 1.95 -7.20 1.20
CA TRP A 26 3.19 -6.46 1.44
C TRP A 26 3.51 -6.40 2.95
N GLY A 27 4.79 -6.16 3.29
CA GLY A 27 5.19 -5.77 4.65
C GLY A 27 5.23 -6.87 5.73
N THR A 28 5.09 -8.15 5.37
CA THR A 28 5.18 -9.28 6.33
C THR A 28 6.41 -10.16 6.12
N PHE A 29 6.80 -10.45 4.88
CA PHE A 29 7.96 -11.28 4.54
C PHE A 29 8.81 -10.60 3.46
N ASP A 30 10.13 -10.69 3.59
CA ASP A 30 11.06 -10.22 2.56
C ASP A 30 11.32 -11.34 1.54
N LEU A 31 10.53 -11.32 0.46
CA LEU A 31 10.58 -12.31 -0.62
C LEU A 31 10.91 -11.68 -1.98
N GLY A 32 11.14 -10.36 -2.01
CA GLY A 32 11.37 -9.57 -3.21
C GLY A 32 12.84 -9.20 -3.40
N LEU A 33 13.17 -8.64 -4.56
CA LEU A 33 14.49 -8.09 -4.86
C LEU A 33 14.60 -6.59 -4.52
N HIS A 34 13.48 -5.94 -4.28
CA HIS A 34 13.39 -4.54 -3.86
C HIS A 34 13.31 -4.44 -2.35
N SER A 35 13.60 -3.25 -1.78
CA SER A 35 13.30 -2.99 -0.37
C SER A 35 11.82 -3.29 -0.08
N TRP A 36 11.55 -3.90 1.07
CA TRP A 36 10.21 -4.35 1.43
C TRP A 36 9.14 -3.23 1.42
N TYR A 37 9.56 -1.97 1.62
CA TYR A 37 8.69 -0.79 1.61
C TYR A 37 8.50 -0.15 0.21
N GLU A 38 9.30 -0.53 -0.79
CA GLU A 38 9.21 0.08 -2.14
C GLU A 38 7.81 -0.06 -2.77
N PRO A 39 7.15 -1.23 -2.74
CA PRO A 39 5.86 -1.40 -3.41
C PRO A 39 4.78 -0.49 -2.85
N ILE A 40 4.74 -0.35 -1.52
CA ILE A 40 3.72 0.48 -0.85
C ILE A 40 3.98 1.98 -1.05
N GLU A 41 5.25 2.41 -1.12
CA GLU A 41 5.59 3.80 -1.45
C GLU A 41 5.15 4.16 -2.87
N ARG A 42 5.46 3.29 -3.85
CA ARG A 42 5.01 3.46 -5.23
C ARG A 42 3.50 3.50 -5.31
N LEU A 43 2.83 2.59 -4.60
CA LEU A 43 1.38 2.53 -4.57
C LEU A 43 0.75 3.81 -4.02
N VAL A 44 1.21 4.30 -2.87
CA VAL A 44 0.70 5.54 -2.25
C VAL A 44 0.91 6.74 -3.15
N LYS A 45 2.09 6.84 -3.78
CA LYS A 45 2.40 7.94 -4.70
C LYS A 45 1.46 7.94 -5.90
N THR A 46 1.26 6.79 -6.54
CA THR A 46 0.41 6.67 -7.73
C THR A 46 -1.06 6.88 -7.36
N ALA A 47 -1.52 6.32 -6.25
CA ALA A 47 -2.88 6.52 -5.75
C ALA A 47 -3.18 8.01 -5.50
N GLY A 48 -2.24 8.75 -4.91
CA GLY A 48 -2.37 10.19 -4.71
C GLY A 48 -2.47 10.98 -6.02
N ALA A 49 -1.69 10.63 -7.04
CA ALA A 49 -1.74 11.27 -8.35
C ALA A 49 -3.07 10.99 -9.09
N GLU A 50 -3.67 9.82 -8.85
CA GLU A 50 -4.91 9.38 -9.49
C GLU A 50 -6.17 9.62 -8.63
N ASN A 51 -6.00 10.30 -7.48
CA ASN A 51 -7.07 10.61 -6.53
C ASN A 51 -7.84 9.37 -6.03
N VAL A 52 -7.13 8.24 -5.90
CA VAL A 52 -7.65 6.98 -5.35
C VAL A 52 -7.50 7.01 -3.83
N LYS A 53 -8.61 6.74 -3.12
CA LYS A 53 -8.58 6.61 -1.66
C LYS A 53 -7.88 5.32 -1.26
N ILE A 54 -6.67 5.45 -0.74
CA ILE A 54 -5.91 4.32 -0.19
C ILE A 54 -5.99 4.29 1.33
N ILE A 55 -6.09 3.08 1.89
CA ILE A 55 -6.10 2.83 3.34
C ILE A 55 -4.99 1.84 3.65
N THR A 56 -4.04 2.25 4.50
CA THR A 56 -2.85 1.47 4.83
C THR A 56 -2.80 1.18 6.33
N PRO A 57 -3.62 0.24 6.82
CA PRO A 57 -3.69 -0.07 8.24
C PRO A 57 -2.38 -0.63 8.78
N LYS A 58 -2.09 -0.36 10.06
CA LYS A 58 -1.13 -1.17 10.79
C LYS A 58 -1.69 -2.57 10.99
N MET A 59 -0.79 -3.54 11.14
CA MET A 59 -1.18 -4.92 11.40
C MET A 59 -2.07 -5.01 12.64
N GLY A 60 -3.27 -5.58 12.47
CA GLY A 60 -4.25 -5.76 13.54
C GLY A 60 -5.22 -4.59 13.75
N GLU A 61 -5.08 -3.48 13.03
CA GLU A 61 -6.05 -2.38 13.10
C GLU A 61 -7.37 -2.70 12.40
N VAL A 62 -8.48 -2.22 12.97
CA VAL A 62 -9.80 -2.24 12.33
C VAL A 62 -9.94 -1.03 11.43
N VAL A 63 -10.47 -1.25 10.24
CA VAL A 63 -10.65 -0.20 9.22
C VAL A 63 -12.13 0.10 9.02
N ASP A 64 -12.49 1.38 9.12
CA ASP A 64 -13.70 1.93 8.50
C ASP A 64 -13.33 2.38 7.07
N GLY A 65 -14.03 1.84 6.07
CA GLY A 65 -13.81 2.17 4.66
C GLY A 65 -14.07 3.64 4.31
N GLU A 66 -14.77 4.39 5.17
CA GLU A 66 -15.08 5.80 5.00
C GLU A 66 -14.17 6.72 5.81
N ASN A 67 -13.80 6.32 7.02
CA ASN A 67 -13.01 7.15 7.93
C ASN A 67 -11.75 6.42 8.37
N TYR A 68 -10.64 6.70 7.68
CA TYR A 68 -9.33 6.16 8.05
C TYR A 68 -8.24 7.19 7.72
N GLU A 69 -7.36 7.46 8.69
CA GLU A 69 -6.23 8.36 8.53
C GLU A 69 -4.93 7.56 8.48
N ASN A 70 -4.24 7.64 7.34
CA ASN A 70 -3.00 6.88 7.14
C ASN A 70 -1.85 7.49 7.95
N THR A 71 -1.24 6.71 8.83
CA THR A 71 -0.02 7.12 9.55
C THR A 71 1.26 6.82 8.75
N PHE A 72 1.16 6.15 7.59
CA PHE A 72 2.28 5.67 6.78
C PHE A 72 3.37 4.96 7.62
N TRP A 73 2.94 4.02 8.45
CA TRP A 73 3.72 3.47 9.55
C TRP A 73 5.05 2.83 9.15
N TRP A 74 5.21 2.34 7.92
CA TRP A 74 6.48 1.75 7.45
C TRP A 74 7.59 2.80 7.29
N ARG A 75 7.25 4.08 7.16
CA ARG A 75 8.22 5.17 7.02
C ARG A 75 9.02 5.44 8.30
N THR A 76 8.54 4.99 9.46
CA THR A 76 9.33 5.07 10.70
C THR A 76 10.51 4.10 10.64
N SER A 77 10.29 2.89 10.13
CA SER A 77 11.35 1.88 9.92
C SER A 77 12.36 2.28 8.84
N MET A 78 11.98 3.14 7.89
CA MET A 78 12.92 3.72 6.91
C MET A 78 13.91 4.70 7.55
N GLN A 79 13.52 5.39 8.63
CA GLN A 79 14.34 6.42 9.28
C GLN A 79 15.30 5.84 10.33
N GLU A 80 14.98 4.66 10.88
CA GLU A 80 15.79 4.00 11.92
C GLU A 80 17.04 3.29 11.38
N GLY A 81 17.29 3.33 10.06
CA GLY A 81 18.60 3.06 9.47
C GLY A 81 19.27 1.74 9.90
N THR A 82 18.50 0.71 10.22
CA THR A 82 19.05 -0.58 10.65
C THR A 82 18.51 -1.67 9.74
N ILE A 83 19.28 -1.97 8.69
CA ILE A 83 19.45 -3.32 8.17
C ILE A 83 20.94 -3.63 8.32
#